data_AF-N9VI18-F1
#
_entry.id   AF-N9VI18-F1
#
_cell.length_a   1.000
_cell.length_b   1.000
_cell.length_c   1.000
_cell.angle_alpha   90.00
_cell.angle_beta   90.00
_cell.angle_gamma   90.00
#
_symmetry.space_group_name_H-M   'P 1'
#
loop_
_entity.id
_entity.type
_entity.pdbx_description
1 polymer ?
#
loop_
_entity_poly.entity_id
_entity_poly.type
_entity_poly.pdbx_seq_one_letter_code
_entity_poly.pdbx_strand_id
1 'polypeptide(L)'
;MKFRFTVLASTLALLSACGGGSDSTSPAPQPKPKPMAMPEVGVYLPYLLDGSNKALALDPEFQVSIVYPAGEQEQQWASLIALESADETTFLQLTGSAGRVTDESGRYTNSISNAVERIKLPDSSQLYMGDKIRNFDWSPLSRGSVTVEGLSALLWIADHETAYSNAGSSPSLVAGWRGKVALKPYPTQTLDSRNWSDEDGDNSTLVSSAETTVSGGKLHLALNLALAGCSLEGSGMAGSGLNRIDLSGLQQCRFDYYGDTSLVKTNLERVWLLALRELAKKQNTLTVYAFGVRDDENKPMLGIGVPGVKGMVLDLDSTQ
;
A
#
# COMPACT_ATOMS: atom_id res chain seq x y z
N MET A 1 -32.99 -33.16 -45.93
CA MET A 1 -33.63 -33.22 -44.60
C MET A 1 -33.16 -32.01 -43.80
N LYS A 2 -34.09 -31.14 -43.39
CA LYS A 2 -33.77 -29.84 -42.79
C LYS A 2 -33.67 -29.94 -41.27
N PHE A 3 -32.67 -29.25 -40.72
CA PHE A 3 -32.37 -29.07 -39.31
C PHE A 3 -33.57 -28.53 -38.52
N ARG A 4 -33.76 -29.02 -37.29
CA ARG A 4 -34.64 -28.41 -36.27
C ARG A 4 -33.78 -27.94 -35.09
N PHE A 5 -33.79 -26.63 -34.88
CA PHE A 5 -33.33 -25.95 -33.68
C PHE A 5 -34.43 -25.97 -32.62
N THR A 6 -34.06 -26.18 -31.36
CA THR A 6 -34.93 -25.91 -30.20
C THR A 6 -34.48 -24.58 -29.59
N VAL A 7 -35.31 -23.55 -29.74
CA VAL A 7 -35.23 -22.28 -29.01
C VAL A 7 -36.13 -22.43 -27.78
N LEU A 8 -35.57 -22.29 -26.57
CA LEU A 8 -36.39 -22.15 -25.36
C LEU A 8 -36.75 -20.68 -25.17
N ALA A 9 -38.04 -20.40 -25.29
CA ALA A 9 -38.65 -19.09 -25.11
C ALA A 9 -38.98 -18.82 -23.63
N SER A 10 -38.58 -17.62 -23.20
CA SER A 10 -39.31 -16.65 -22.38
C SER A 10 -40.48 -17.10 -21.50
N THR A 11 -40.42 -16.73 -20.22
CA THR A 11 -41.59 -16.39 -19.41
C THR A 11 -41.50 -14.92 -19.00
N LEU A 12 -42.24 -14.07 -19.73
CA LEU A 12 -42.76 -12.80 -19.21
C LEU A 12 -43.84 -13.14 -18.16
N ALA A 13 -43.70 -12.64 -16.94
CA ALA A 13 -44.82 -12.55 -16.00
C ALA A 13 -45.43 -11.15 -16.10
N LEU A 14 -46.72 -11.14 -16.45
CA LEU A 14 -47.56 -9.98 -16.70
C LEU A 14 -47.78 -9.12 -15.44
N LEU A 15 -47.64 -7.81 -15.60
CA LEU A 15 -48.24 -6.81 -14.72
C LEU A 15 -49.73 -6.70 -15.04
N SER A 16 -50.59 -7.17 -14.13
CA SER A 16 -52.01 -6.85 -14.13
C SER A 16 -52.31 -5.85 -13.03
N ALA A 17 -52.74 -4.65 -13.43
CA ALA A 17 -53.35 -3.66 -12.56
C ALA A 17 -54.81 -4.04 -12.29
N CYS A 18 -55.22 -4.12 -11.01
CA CYS A 18 -56.59 -3.90 -10.58
C CYS A 18 -56.66 -3.71 -9.06
N GLY A 19 -57.39 -2.67 -8.61
CA GLY A 19 -58.00 -2.62 -7.28
C GLY A 19 -57.20 -1.88 -6.20
N GLY A 20 -57.70 -0.73 -5.78
CA GLY A 20 -57.17 0.03 -4.66
C GLY A 20 -57.55 -0.53 -3.29
N GLY A 21 -56.76 -0.19 -2.28
CA GLY A 21 -57.04 -0.52 -0.89
C GLY A 21 -55.78 -0.58 -0.03
N SER A 22 -55.28 0.58 0.39
CA SER A 22 -54.36 0.77 1.53
C SER A 22 -53.20 -0.22 1.67
N ASP A 23 -52.20 -0.15 0.79
CA ASP A 23 -50.96 -0.91 0.96
C ASP A 23 -49.86 -0.03 1.53
N SER A 24 -49.55 -0.25 2.81
CA SER A 24 -48.25 0.04 3.39
C SER A 24 -47.21 -0.89 2.77
N THR A 25 -46.85 -0.65 1.51
CA THR A 25 -45.64 -1.24 0.93
C THR A 25 -44.44 -0.63 1.65
N SER A 26 -44.01 -1.27 2.74
CA SER A 26 -42.65 -1.07 3.23
C SER A 26 -41.72 -1.35 2.05
N PRO A 27 -40.88 -0.40 1.62
CA PRO A 27 -39.93 -0.66 0.54
C PRO A 27 -39.10 -1.88 0.92
N ALA A 28 -38.81 -2.74 -0.06
CA ALA A 28 -37.95 -3.90 0.14
C ALA A 28 -36.71 -3.46 0.95
N PRO A 29 -36.31 -4.19 2.02
CA PRO A 29 -35.23 -3.76 2.88
C PRO A 29 -34.01 -3.44 2.01
N GLN A 30 -33.51 -2.19 2.09
CA GLN A 30 -32.29 -1.87 1.38
C GLN A 30 -31.19 -2.82 1.86
N PRO A 31 -30.40 -3.40 0.95
CA PRO A 31 -29.32 -4.28 1.34
C PRO A 31 -28.42 -3.53 2.32
N LYS A 32 -28.19 -4.12 3.49
CA LYS A 32 -27.28 -3.54 4.47
C LYS A 32 -25.93 -3.29 3.78
N PRO A 33 -25.31 -2.11 3.98
CA PRO A 33 -23.98 -1.84 3.49
C PRO A 33 -23.04 -2.99 3.86
N LYS A 34 -22.12 -3.35 2.97
CA LYS A 34 -21.06 -4.33 3.24
C LYS A 34 -19.70 -3.64 3.17
N PRO A 35 -18.70 -4.07 3.95
CA PRO A 35 -17.34 -3.60 3.77
C PRO A 35 -16.87 -3.82 2.34
N MET A 36 -16.01 -2.93 1.85
CA MET A 36 -15.40 -3.05 0.53
C MET A 36 -14.64 -4.38 0.40
N ALA A 37 -14.74 -5.01 -0.77
CA ALA A 37 -13.96 -6.20 -1.06
C ALA A 37 -12.47 -5.83 -1.20
N MET A 38 -11.60 -6.63 -0.60
CA MET A 38 -10.16 -6.38 -0.56
C MET A 38 -9.39 -7.54 -1.21
N PRO A 39 -8.18 -7.28 -1.75
CA PRO A 39 -7.22 -8.34 -2.03
C PRO A 39 -6.91 -9.15 -0.77
N GLU A 40 -6.37 -10.35 -0.96
CA GLU A 40 -5.85 -11.14 0.15
C GLU A 40 -4.68 -10.41 0.81
N VAL A 41 -4.47 -10.68 2.10
CA VAL A 41 -3.34 -10.13 2.85
C VAL A 41 -2.05 -10.65 2.22
N GLY A 42 -1.10 -9.75 1.95
CA GLY A 42 0.17 -10.15 1.37
C GLY A 42 0.90 -9.02 0.66
N VAL A 43 1.93 -9.44 -0.08
CA VAL A 43 2.80 -8.58 -0.87
C VAL A 43 2.43 -8.74 -2.34
N TYR A 44 2.47 -7.63 -3.07
CA TYR A 44 2.08 -7.52 -4.46
C TYR A 44 3.10 -6.70 -5.22
N LEU A 45 3.30 -7.02 -6.50
CA LEU A 45 3.94 -6.13 -7.45
C LEU A 45 2.89 -5.13 -7.97
N PRO A 46 3.10 -3.82 -7.77
CA PRO A 46 2.26 -2.81 -8.38
C PRO A 46 2.63 -2.59 -9.84
N TYR A 47 1.65 -2.51 -10.73
CA TYR A 47 1.85 -2.03 -12.10
C TYR A 47 1.06 -0.75 -12.31
N LEU A 48 1.74 0.34 -12.63
CA LEU A 48 1.08 1.59 -13.02
C LEU A 48 0.34 1.39 -14.34
N LEU A 49 -0.92 1.84 -14.40
CA LEU A 49 -1.80 1.62 -15.55
C LEU A 49 -2.05 2.90 -16.35
N ASP A 50 -2.18 2.72 -17.65
CA ASP A 50 -2.72 3.73 -18.56
C ASP A 50 -4.26 3.77 -18.53
N GLY A 51 -4.86 4.60 -19.39
CA GLY A 51 -6.31 4.76 -19.48
C GLY A 51 -7.07 3.55 -20.04
N SER A 52 -6.35 2.56 -20.59
CA SER A 52 -6.89 1.32 -21.13
C SER A 52 -6.63 0.11 -20.23
N ASN A 53 -6.21 0.33 -18.97
CA ASN A 53 -5.76 -0.71 -18.03
C ASN A 53 -4.60 -1.56 -18.57
N LYS A 54 -3.73 -0.97 -19.40
CA LYS A 54 -2.47 -1.59 -19.79
C LYS A 54 -1.37 -1.10 -18.84
N ALA A 55 -0.56 -2.03 -18.35
CA ALA A 55 0.61 -1.71 -17.56
C ALA A 55 1.59 -0.88 -18.40
N LEU A 56 2.09 0.19 -17.80
CA LEU A 56 3.18 0.98 -18.37
C LEU A 56 4.45 0.15 -18.40
N ALA A 57 5.24 0.31 -19.47
CA ALA A 57 6.57 -0.28 -19.57
C ALA A 57 7.54 0.60 -18.78
N LEU A 58 7.63 0.34 -17.48
CA LEU A 58 8.52 1.01 -16.54
C LEU A 58 9.53 -0.01 -16.01
N ASP A 59 10.70 0.48 -15.64
CA ASP A 59 11.79 -0.28 -15.03
C ASP A 59 12.07 0.34 -13.65
N PRO A 60 11.28 -0.01 -12.63
CA PRO A 60 11.42 0.56 -11.30
C PRO A 60 12.60 -0.08 -10.58
N GLU A 61 13.47 0.73 -9.99
CA GLU A 61 14.55 0.27 -9.12
C GLU A 61 14.00 -0.50 -7.92
N PHE A 62 12.88 0.00 -7.37
CA PHE A 62 12.16 -0.66 -6.31
C PHE A 62 10.66 -0.53 -6.50
N GLN A 63 9.91 -1.61 -6.27
CA GLN A 63 8.46 -1.53 -6.21
C GLN A 63 7.85 -2.60 -5.31
N VAL A 64 6.91 -2.18 -4.46
CA VAL A 64 6.16 -3.10 -3.64
C VAL A 64 4.80 -2.53 -3.30
N SER A 65 3.84 -3.42 -3.11
CA SER A 65 2.54 -3.11 -2.52
C SER A 65 2.23 -4.11 -1.41
N ILE A 66 1.74 -3.60 -0.29
CA ILE A 66 1.43 -4.38 0.90
C ILE A 66 -0.05 -4.19 1.19
N VAL A 67 -0.79 -5.30 1.22
CA VAL A 67 -2.14 -5.34 1.76
C VAL A 67 -2.05 -5.91 3.16
N TYR A 68 -2.19 -5.05 4.16
CA TYR A 68 -2.05 -5.42 5.55
C TYR A 68 -3.22 -6.29 6.04
N PRO A 69 -3.02 -7.10 7.10
CA PRO A 69 -4.13 -7.70 7.81
C PRO A 69 -5.18 -6.67 8.22
N ALA A 70 -6.44 -7.09 8.20
CA ALA A 70 -7.54 -6.26 8.64
C ALA A 70 -7.40 -5.90 10.11
N GLY A 71 -7.40 -4.60 10.41
CA GLY A 71 -7.54 -4.08 11.77
C GLY A 71 -9.00 -4.08 12.22
N GLU A 72 -9.23 -3.58 13.43
CA GLU A 72 -10.59 -3.46 13.98
C GLU A 72 -11.44 -2.46 13.19
N GLN A 73 -10.87 -1.30 12.86
CA GLN A 73 -11.59 -0.19 12.24
C GLN A 73 -11.48 -0.18 10.71
N GLU A 74 -10.32 -0.55 10.19
CA GLU A 74 -10.02 -0.48 8.77
C GLU A 74 -8.98 -1.55 8.36
N GLN A 75 -8.97 -1.89 7.07
CA GLN A 75 -7.88 -2.63 6.44
C GLN A 75 -7.10 -1.70 5.54
N GLN A 76 -5.79 -1.58 5.78
CA GLN A 76 -4.92 -0.64 5.07
C GLN A 76 -4.16 -1.33 3.94
N TRP A 77 -3.74 -0.53 2.95
CA TRP A 77 -2.69 -0.92 2.00
C TRP A 77 -1.77 0.26 1.73
N ALA A 78 -0.55 -0.06 1.31
CA ALA A 78 0.44 0.91 0.86
C ALA A 78 1.20 0.36 -0.36
N SER A 79 1.60 1.24 -1.26
CA SER A 79 2.47 0.96 -2.38
C SER A 79 3.60 1.98 -2.39
N LEU A 80 4.82 1.52 -2.64
CA LEU A 80 5.97 2.37 -2.92
C LEU A 80 6.58 1.92 -4.24
N ILE A 81 6.82 2.86 -5.14
CA ILE A 81 7.47 2.64 -6.43
C ILE A 81 8.55 3.72 -6.56
N ALA A 82 9.80 3.30 -6.73
CA ALA A 82 10.93 4.17 -7.06
C ALA A 82 11.24 4.00 -8.55
N LEU A 83 11.24 5.11 -9.28
CA LEU A 83 11.62 5.17 -10.68
C LEU A 83 12.89 6.00 -10.79
N GLU A 84 13.93 5.44 -11.39
CA GLU A 84 15.19 6.14 -11.60
C GLU A 84 15.42 6.45 -13.08
N SER A 85 15.91 7.65 -13.34
CA SER A 85 16.51 8.05 -14.60
C SER A 85 17.87 8.69 -14.34
N ALA A 86 18.64 8.92 -15.40
CA ALA A 86 20.00 9.45 -15.30
C ALA A 86 20.13 10.78 -14.51
N ASP A 87 19.05 11.56 -14.40
CA ASP A 87 19.02 12.90 -13.80
C ASP A 87 17.89 13.09 -12.76
N GLU A 88 17.04 12.08 -12.55
CA GLU A 88 15.86 12.21 -11.69
C GLU A 88 15.47 10.88 -11.02
N THR A 89 15.21 10.94 -9.72
CA THR A 89 14.53 9.87 -8.97
C THR A 89 13.10 10.31 -8.67
N THR A 90 12.12 9.46 -8.98
CA THR A 90 10.71 9.67 -8.64
C THR A 90 10.23 8.59 -7.68
N PHE A 91 9.85 8.98 -6.47
CA PHE A 91 9.17 8.13 -5.52
C PHE A 91 7.67 8.34 -5.59
N LEU A 92 6.93 7.28 -5.85
CA LEU A 92 5.47 7.26 -5.85
C LEU A 92 4.98 6.40 -4.68
N GLN A 93 4.45 7.06 -3.66
CA GLN A 93 3.82 6.41 -2.53
C GLN A 93 2.30 6.51 -2.62
N LEU A 94 1.62 5.37 -2.66
CA LEU A 94 0.17 5.28 -2.71
C LEU A 94 -0.33 4.60 -1.45
N THR A 95 -1.37 5.15 -0.83
CA THR A 95 -1.93 4.57 0.40
C THR A 95 -3.43 4.55 0.31
N GLY A 96 -4.04 3.60 1.01
CA GLY A 96 -5.47 3.66 1.25
C GLY A 96 -5.92 2.79 2.42
N SER A 97 -7.19 2.96 2.74
CA SER A 97 -7.86 2.17 3.77
C SER A 97 -9.30 1.87 3.40
N ALA A 98 -9.74 0.68 3.78
CA ALA A 98 -11.09 0.19 3.64
C ALA A 98 -11.75 0.12 5.02
N GLY A 99 -12.82 0.88 5.22
CA GLY A 99 -13.55 0.90 6.48
C GLY A 99 -14.22 -0.45 6.78
N ARG A 100 -14.14 -0.88 8.04
CA ARG A 100 -14.73 -2.15 8.52
C ARG A 100 -15.81 -1.96 9.58
N VAL A 101 -15.90 -0.76 10.13
CA VAL A 101 -16.97 -0.33 11.03
C VAL A 101 -17.72 0.80 10.35
N THR A 102 -19.04 0.84 10.53
CA THR A 102 -19.89 1.90 10.01
C THR A 102 -19.81 3.13 10.90
N ASP A 103 -19.88 4.32 10.31
CA ASP A 103 -20.07 5.56 11.05
C ASP A 103 -21.49 5.69 11.61
N GLU A 104 -21.79 6.83 12.26
CA GLU A 104 -23.12 7.16 12.80
C GLU A 104 -24.22 7.17 11.72
N SER A 105 -23.86 7.34 10.45
CA SER A 105 -24.77 7.28 9.29
C SER A 105 -24.95 5.87 8.72
N GLY A 106 -24.31 4.86 9.32
CA GLY A 106 -24.37 3.48 8.88
C GLY A 106 -23.51 3.16 7.65
N ARG A 107 -22.53 4.01 7.31
CA ARG A 107 -21.69 3.86 6.11
C ARG A 107 -20.25 3.50 6.43
N TYR A 108 -19.62 2.73 5.55
CA TYR A 108 -18.19 2.42 5.63
C TYR A 108 -17.38 3.54 5.00
N THR A 109 -16.35 4.02 5.69
CA THR A 109 -15.45 5.04 5.15
C THR A 109 -14.27 4.40 4.45
N ASN A 110 -14.11 4.64 3.15
CA ASN A 110 -12.90 4.28 2.43
C ASN A 110 -12.05 5.53 2.20
N SER A 111 -10.73 5.34 2.08
CA SER A 111 -9.84 6.46 1.77
C SER A 111 -8.65 6.07 0.92
N ILE A 112 -8.15 7.04 0.17
CA ILE A 112 -6.89 6.95 -0.55
C ILE A 112 -6.10 8.26 -0.41
N SER A 113 -4.80 8.17 -0.61
CA SER A 113 -3.90 9.31 -0.75
C SER A 113 -2.70 8.90 -1.58
N ASN A 114 -2.06 9.88 -2.22
CA ASN A 114 -0.82 9.71 -2.95
C ASN A 114 0.18 10.78 -2.51
N ALA A 115 1.45 10.41 -2.50
CA ALA A 115 2.57 11.33 -2.41
C ALA A 115 3.53 10.98 -3.54
N VAL A 116 3.95 11.99 -4.30
CA VAL A 116 4.96 11.86 -5.35
C VAL A 116 6.10 12.80 -5.02
N GLU A 117 7.28 12.25 -4.79
CA GLU A 117 8.49 13.03 -4.67
C GLU A 117 9.32 12.90 -5.94
N ARG A 118 9.77 14.03 -6.47
CA ARG A 118 10.72 14.08 -7.60
C ARG A 118 11.98 14.75 -7.14
N ILE A 119 13.09 14.05 -7.26
CA ILE A 119 14.43 14.52 -6.89
C ILE A 119 15.22 14.66 -8.19
N LYS A 120 15.48 15.89 -8.61
CA LYS A 120 16.40 16.20 -9.70
C LYS A 120 17.75 16.56 -9.12
N LEU A 121 18.78 15.83 -9.56
CA LEU A 121 20.15 16.13 -9.17
C LEU A 121 20.65 17.41 -9.87
N PRO A 122 21.45 18.25 -9.20
CA PRO A 122 21.95 18.09 -7.83
C PRO A 122 21.06 18.69 -6.71
N ASP A 123 20.10 19.58 -7.01
CA ASP A 123 19.63 20.54 -5.98
C ASP A 123 18.10 20.73 -5.83
N SER A 124 17.24 19.89 -6.42
CA SER A 124 15.80 20.09 -6.23
C SER A 124 15.05 18.79 -5.94
N SER A 125 14.53 18.69 -4.72
CA SER A 125 13.45 17.76 -4.40
C SER A 125 12.10 18.49 -4.29
N GLN A 126 11.09 17.96 -4.96
CA GLN A 126 9.71 18.48 -4.93
C GLN A 126 8.76 17.37 -4.51
N LEU A 127 8.05 17.59 -3.41
CA LEU A 127 7.01 16.69 -2.92
C LEU A 127 5.62 17.21 -3.30
N TYR A 128 4.89 16.40 -4.06
CA TYR A 128 3.50 16.60 -4.47
C TYR A 128 2.61 15.65 -3.67
N MET A 129 1.73 16.19 -2.83
CA MET A 129 0.80 15.37 -2.06
C MET A 129 -0.62 15.54 -2.60
N GLY A 130 -1.24 14.44 -2.99
CA GLY A 130 -2.68 14.40 -3.24
C GLY A 130 -3.43 14.32 -1.91
N ASP A 131 -4.46 15.17 -1.76
CA ASP A 131 -5.30 15.18 -0.58
C ASP A 131 -5.85 13.80 -0.26
N LYS A 132 -5.97 13.49 1.04
CA LYS A 132 -6.65 12.27 1.48
C LYS A 132 -8.12 12.36 1.12
N ILE A 133 -8.54 11.66 0.08
CA ILE A 133 -9.93 11.58 -0.33
C ILE A 133 -10.61 10.55 0.54
N ARG A 134 -11.67 10.97 1.24
CA ARG A 134 -12.57 10.09 1.99
C ARG A 134 -13.90 10.05 1.28
N ASN A 135 -14.38 8.84 0.99
CA ASN A 135 -15.68 8.67 0.35
C ASN A 135 -16.36 7.43 0.93
N PHE A 136 -17.67 7.56 1.15
CA PHE A 136 -18.51 6.58 1.83
C PHE A 136 -19.12 5.55 0.88
N ASP A 137 -19.23 5.89 -0.42
CA ASP A 137 -19.94 5.07 -1.41
C ASP A 137 -19.04 4.63 -2.58
N TRP A 138 -17.75 4.99 -2.53
CA TRP A 138 -16.77 4.66 -3.57
C TRP A 138 -15.89 3.48 -3.15
N SER A 139 -15.64 2.59 -4.11
CA SER A 139 -14.73 1.45 -3.97
C SER A 139 -13.43 1.75 -4.73
N PRO A 140 -12.40 2.30 -4.08
CA PRO A 140 -11.10 2.54 -4.72
C PRO A 140 -10.40 1.23 -5.15
N LEU A 141 -10.89 0.07 -4.70
CA LEU A 141 -10.40 -1.23 -5.15
C LEU A 141 -11.47 -1.96 -5.95
N SER A 142 -11.07 -2.51 -7.10
CA SER A 142 -11.94 -3.30 -7.96
C SER A 142 -11.15 -4.43 -8.64
N ARG A 143 -11.84 -5.42 -9.21
CA ARG A 143 -11.19 -6.41 -10.07
C ARG A 143 -11.41 -6.05 -11.54
N GLY A 144 -10.36 -6.11 -12.33
CA GLY A 144 -10.41 -5.76 -13.75
C GLY A 144 -9.41 -6.54 -14.58
N SER A 145 -9.69 -6.62 -15.87
CA SER A 145 -8.73 -7.13 -16.84
C SER A 145 -7.62 -6.11 -17.04
N VAL A 146 -6.38 -6.55 -16.86
CA VAL A 146 -5.17 -5.75 -16.99
C VAL A 146 -4.25 -6.41 -18.00
N THR A 147 -3.66 -5.63 -18.89
CA THR A 147 -2.64 -6.14 -19.82
C THR A 147 -1.25 -5.86 -19.25
N VAL A 148 -0.52 -6.91 -18.87
CA VAL A 148 0.87 -6.85 -18.38
C VAL A 148 1.74 -7.61 -19.38
N GLU A 149 2.78 -6.97 -19.94
CA GLU A 149 3.69 -7.60 -20.92
C GLU A 149 2.97 -8.24 -22.13
N GLY A 150 1.85 -7.64 -22.55
CA GLY A 150 1.03 -8.15 -23.66
C GLY A 150 0.10 -9.31 -23.29
N LEU A 151 0.10 -9.77 -22.04
CA LEU A 151 -0.79 -10.81 -21.53
C LEU A 151 -1.92 -10.19 -20.69
N SER A 152 -3.15 -10.67 -20.89
CA SER A 152 -4.31 -10.24 -20.11
C SER A 152 -4.46 -11.09 -18.83
N ALA A 153 -4.59 -10.42 -17.69
CA ALA A 153 -4.80 -11.05 -16.38
C ALA A 153 -5.90 -10.33 -15.59
N LEU A 154 -6.65 -11.08 -14.77
CA LEU A 154 -7.67 -10.52 -13.87
C LEU A 154 -7.04 -10.13 -12.53
N LEU A 155 -6.66 -8.85 -12.38
CA LEU A 155 -5.97 -8.34 -11.21
C LEU A 155 -6.87 -7.42 -10.37
N TRP A 156 -6.45 -7.16 -9.14
CA TRP A 156 -6.99 -6.06 -8.36
C TRP A 156 -6.44 -4.75 -8.90
N ILE A 157 -7.28 -3.71 -8.96
CA ILE A 157 -6.92 -2.38 -9.42
C ILE A 157 -7.26 -1.40 -8.30
N ALA A 158 -6.26 -0.69 -7.81
CA ALA A 158 -6.39 0.46 -6.94
C ALA A 158 -6.53 1.72 -7.80
N ASP A 159 -7.67 2.40 -7.68
CA ASP A 159 -8.00 3.63 -8.39
C ASP A 159 -7.66 4.84 -7.53
N HIS A 160 -6.51 5.46 -7.82
CA HIS A 160 -6.03 6.70 -7.22
C HIS A 160 -6.27 7.92 -8.12
N GLU A 161 -7.06 7.81 -9.20
CA GLU A 161 -7.25 8.87 -10.19
C GLU A 161 -7.74 10.18 -9.56
N THR A 162 -8.68 10.11 -8.61
CA THR A 162 -9.22 11.30 -7.94
C THR A 162 -8.20 11.96 -7.01
N ALA A 163 -7.37 11.18 -6.29
CA ALA A 163 -6.34 11.76 -5.42
C ALA A 163 -5.18 12.34 -6.25
N TYR A 164 -4.85 11.66 -7.35
CA TYR A 164 -3.91 12.11 -8.36
C TYR A 164 -4.31 13.46 -8.97
N SER A 165 -5.58 13.64 -9.35
CA SER A 165 -6.06 14.92 -9.90
C SER A 165 -5.97 16.10 -8.92
N ASN A 166 -5.94 15.83 -7.60
CA ASN A 166 -5.89 16.85 -6.56
C ASN A 166 -4.45 17.24 -6.15
N ALA A 167 -3.42 16.51 -6.58
CA ALA A 167 -2.01 16.75 -6.22
C ALA A 167 -1.38 17.99 -6.89
N GLY A 168 -2.19 18.89 -7.43
CA GLY A 168 -1.75 20.02 -8.24
C GLY A 168 -1.55 19.63 -9.71
N SER A 169 -2.01 20.51 -10.61
CA SER A 169 -2.08 20.33 -12.05
C SER A 169 -0.70 20.21 -12.74
N SER A 170 0.00 19.10 -12.58
CA SER A 170 1.12 18.73 -13.45
C SER A 170 0.71 17.50 -14.28
N PRO A 171 0.50 17.63 -15.61
CA PRO A 171 -0.15 16.60 -16.42
C PRO A 171 0.61 15.28 -16.61
N SER A 172 1.75 15.04 -15.95
CA SER A 172 2.29 13.68 -15.79
C SER A 172 3.36 13.63 -14.70
N LEU A 173 2.97 13.37 -13.45
CA LEU A 173 3.97 13.05 -12.40
C LEU A 173 4.72 11.75 -12.73
N VAL A 174 4.03 10.82 -13.40
CA VAL A 174 4.63 9.69 -14.12
C VAL A 174 4.03 9.65 -15.53
N ALA A 175 4.86 9.59 -16.56
CA ALA A 175 4.41 9.64 -17.95
C ALA A 175 3.46 8.47 -18.28
N GLY A 176 2.28 8.80 -18.82
CA GLY A 176 1.27 7.80 -19.22
C GLY A 176 0.41 7.25 -18.08
N TRP A 177 0.77 7.49 -16.82
CA TRP A 177 0.00 7.00 -15.67
C TRP A 177 -1.30 7.77 -15.50
N ARG A 178 -2.41 7.05 -15.28
CA ARG A 178 -3.75 7.62 -15.10
C ARG A 178 -4.29 7.48 -13.69
N GLY A 179 -3.40 7.37 -12.71
CA GLY A 179 -3.80 7.22 -11.30
C GLY A 179 -4.24 5.81 -10.93
N LYS A 180 -4.17 4.82 -11.82
CA LYS A 180 -4.58 3.43 -11.53
C LYS A 180 -3.37 2.52 -11.35
N VAL A 181 -3.48 1.56 -10.44
CA VAL A 181 -2.42 0.58 -10.15
C VAL A 181 -3.00 -0.81 -10.07
N ALA A 182 -2.49 -1.74 -10.87
CA ALA A 182 -2.82 -3.15 -10.74
C ALA A 182 -1.93 -3.83 -9.70
N LEU A 183 -2.49 -4.76 -8.93
CA LEU A 183 -1.79 -5.51 -7.90
C LEU A 183 -1.68 -6.98 -8.33
N LYS A 184 -0.46 -7.42 -8.66
CA LYS A 184 -0.15 -8.83 -8.97
C LYS A 184 0.45 -9.48 -7.73
N PRO A 185 -0.10 -10.59 -7.20
CA PRO A 185 0.48 -11.27 -6.04
C PRO A 185 1.97 -11.57 -6.25
N TYR A 186 2.78 -11.26 -5.24
CA TYR A 186 4.22 -11.51 -5.24
C TYR A 186 4.57 -12.63 -4.26
N PRO A 187 5.30 -13.68 -4.69
CA PRO A 187 5.73 -14.74 -3.79
C PRO A 187 6.83 -14.23 -2.86
N THR A 188 6.53 -14.20 -1.56
CA THR A 188 7.50 -13.84 -0.51
C THR A 188 8.26 -15.06 -0.03
N GLN A 189 9.43 -14.82 0.58
CA GLN A 189 10.26 -15.85 1.19
C GLN A 189 10.17 -15.77 2.71
N THR A 190 10.38 -16.91 3.35
CA THR A 190 10.56 -16.94 4.80
C THR A 190 11.87 -16.24 5.15
N LEU A 191 11.81 -15.34 6.12
CA LEU A 191 13.00 -14.66 6.63
C LEU A 191 13.90 -15.65 7.38
N ASP A 192 15.21 -15.48 7.24
CA ASP A 192 16.24 -16.21 7.96
C ASP A 192 16.94 -15.31 9.01
N SER A 193 17.86 -15.90 9.78
CA SER A 193 18.71 -15.12 10.69
C SER A 193 19.77 -14.38 9.88
N ARG A 194 19.75 -13.05 9.88
CA ARG A 194 20.62 -12.24 9.02
C ARG A 194 20.70 -10.79 9.49
N ASN A 195 21.78 -10.12 9.08
CA ASN A 195 21.90 -8.67 9.14
C ASN A 195 21.51 -8.04 7.81
N TRP A 196 20.90 -6.86 7.90
CA TRP A 196 20.40 -6.10 6.77
C TRP A 196 20.88 -4.65 6.91
N SER A 197 21.18 -3.99 5.80
CA SER A 197 21.53 -2.57 5.78
C SER A 197 20.97 -1.89 4.55
N ASP A 198 20.82 -0.58 4.64
CA ASP A 198 20.71 0.25 3.43
C ASP A 198 22.05 0.17 2.67
N GLU A 199 21.99 0.05 1.34
CA GLU A 199 23.10 -0.34 0.46
C GLU A 199 24.33 0.61 0.56
N ASP A 200 24.09 1.86 0.95
CA ASP A 200 25.13 2.88 1.11
C ASP A 200 25.95 2.76 2.42
N GLY A 201 25.50 1.94 3.38
CA GLY A 201 26.12 1.85 4.72
C GLY A 201 26.17 3.20 5.48
N ASP A 202 25.45 4.20 4.97
CA ASP A 202 25.49 5.57 5.46
C ASP A 202 24.40 5.78 6.51
N ASN A 203 24.72 6.50 7.58
CA ASN A 203 23.78 6.75 8.69
C ASN A 203 22.72 7.82 8.35
N SER A 204 22.61 8.20 7.08
CA SER A 204 21.74 9.26 6.57
C SER A 204 20.31 8.81 6.25
N THR A 205 19.99 7.53 6.46
CA THR A 205 18.65 6.98 6.25
C THR A 205 17.86 6.79 7.55
N LEU A 206 16.54 6.73 7.41
CA LEU A 206 15.63 6.59 8.54
C LEU A 206 15.88 5.29 9.34
N VAL A 207 16.24 4.20 8.66
CA VAL A 207 16.66 2.94 9.24
C VAL A 207 17.97 2.55 8.59
N SER A 208 19.06 2.55 9.36
CA SER A 208 20.40 2.28 8.83
C SER A 208 20.70 0.78 8.75
N SER A 209 20.15 0.00 9.67
CA SER A 209 20.30 -1.44 9.68
C SER A 209 19.16 -2.16 10.39
N ALA A 210 19.03 -3.44 10.09
CA ALA A 210 18.17 -4.36 10.81
C ALA A 210 18.87 -5.69 11.06
N GLU A 211 18.45 -6.39 12.10
CA GLU A 211 18.85 -7.77 12.38
C GLU A 211 17.59 -8.62 12.52
N THR A 212 17.56 -9.73 11.79
CA THR A 212 16.57 -10.80 12.00
C THR A 212 17.24 -11.97 12.67
N THR A 213 16.58 -12.56 13.67
CA THR A 213 16.99 -13.83 14.28
C THR A 213 15.82 -14.79 14.29
N VAL A 214 15.97 -15.96 13.68
CA VAL A 214 14.97 -17.02 13.64
C VAL A 214 15.38 -18.19 14.53
N SER A 215 14.57 -18.49 15.54
CA SER A 215 14.80 -19.62 16.45
C SER A 215 13.49 -20.22 16.92
N GLY A 216 13.35 -21.55 16.80
CA GLY A 216 12.17 -22.28 17.26
C GLY A 216 10.84 -21.81 16.67
N GLY A 217 10.83 -21.34 15.40
CA GLY A 217 9.64 -20.82 14.73
C GLY A 217 9.26 -19.38 15.12
N LYS A 218 10.08 -18.71 15.92
CA LYS A 218 9.94 -17.28 16.25
C LYS A 218 10.92 -16.47 15.40
N LEU A 219 10.46 -15.31 14.96
CA LEU A 219 11.25 -14.29 14.29
C LEU A 219 11.43 -13.12 15.26
N HIS A 220 12.67 -12.82 15.63
CA HIS A 220 13.06 -11.59 16.28
C HIS A 220 13.52 -10.59 15.23
N LEU A 221 13.15 -9.33 15.40
CA LEU A 221 13.58 -8.22 14.56
C LEU A 221 14.08 -7.08 15.46
N ALA A 222 15.28 -6.59 15.17
CA ALA A 222 15.83 -5.37 15.73
C ALA A 222 16.07 -4.36 14.60
N LEU A 223 15.55 -3.15 14.73
CA LEU A 223 15.75 -2.05 13.79
C LEU A 223 16.62 -0.99 14.44
N ASN A 224 17.62 -0.51 13.73
CA ASN A 224 18.46 0.59 14.17
C ASN A 224 18.01 1.89 13.49
N LEU A 225 17.48 2.83 14.27
CA LEU A 225 17.11 4.16 13.80
C LEU A 225 18.22 5.11 14.20
N ALA A 226 19.33 5.09 13.45
CA ALA A 226 20.55 5.84 13.78
C ALA A 226 20.28 7.34 14.02
N LEU A 227 19.47 7.97 13.15
CA LEU A 227 19.08 9.37 13.28
C LEU A 227 18.28 9.67 14.54
N ALA A 228 17.50 8.70 15.01
CA ALA A 228 16.73 8.82 16.25
C ALA A 228 17.51 8.36 17.49
N GLY A 229 18.74 7.87 17.31
CA GLY A 229 19.63 7.40 18.37
C GLY A 229 19.05 6.25 19.20
N CYS A 230 18.26 5.37 18.58
CA CYS A 230 17.58 4.27 19.26
C CYS A 230 17.56 2.99 18.43
N SER A 231 17.26 1.87 19.10
CA SER A 231 16.90 0.62 18.44
C SER A 231 15.49 0.22 18.86
N LEU A 232 14.73 -0.34 17.91
CA LEU A 232 13.41 -0.90 18.11
C LEU A 232 13.48 -2.41 17.97
N GLU A 233 13.01 -3.15 18.95
CA GLU A 233 13.16 -4.60 18.97
C GLU A 233 11.86 -5.31 19.37
N GLY A 234 11.61 -6.46 18.76
CA GLY A 234 10.38 -7.22 19.00
C GLY A 234 10.45 -8.63 18.43
N SER A 235 9.45 -9.44 18.74
CA SER A 235 9.36 -10.81 18.23
C SER A 235 7.96 -11.12 17.72
N GLY A 236 7.90 -11.92 16.66
CA GLY A 236 6.69 -12.48 16.07
C GLY A 236 6.87 -13.95 15.72
N MET A 237 5.86 -14.51 15.05
CA MET A 237 5.96 -15.85 14.47
C MET A 237 6.65 -15.75 13.11
N ALA A 238 7.59 -16.64 12.85
CA ALA A 238 8.20 -16.77 11.53
C ALA A 238 7.26 -17.54 10.59
N GLY A 239 7.10 -17.05 9.37
CA GLY A 239 6.29 -17.66 8.33
C GLY A 239 6.58 -17.09 6.94
N SER A 240 5.87 -17.62 5.94
CA SER A 240 5.79 -17.01 4.61
C SER A 240 4.82 -15.83 4.64
N GLY A 241 5.06 -14.80 3.83
CA GLY A 241 4.21 -13.62 3.77
C GLY A 241 4.60 -12.54 4.78
N LEU A 242 3.59 -11.85 5.29
CA LEU A 242 3.75 -10.75 6.24
C LEU A 242 3.88 -11.28 7.67
N ASN A 243 5.03 -11.08 8.30
CA ASN A 243 5.29 -11.44 9.68
C ASN A 243 5.00 -10.25 10.58
N ARG A 244 3.92 -10.32 11.38
CA ARG A 244 3.57 -9.26 12.32
C ARG A 244 4.55 -9.24 13.49
N ILE A 245 5.14 -8.08 13.76
CA ILE A 245 6.05 -7.88 14.89
C ILE A 245 5.67 -6.56 15.57
N ASP A 246 5.45 -6.61 16.89
CA ASP A 246 5.27 -5.41 17.70
C ASP A 246 6.63 -5.05 18.31
N LEU A 247 7.29 -4.05 17.74
CA LEU A 247 8.58 -3.54 18.21
C LEU A 247 8.37 -2.62 19.42
N SER A 248 9.27 -2.68 20.38
CA SER A 248 9.28 -1.81 21.58
C SER A 248 10.43 -0.82 21.53
N GLY A 249 10.32 0.29 22.27
CA GLY A 249 11.38 1.29 22.41
C GLY A 249 11.12 2.61 21.69
N LEU A 250 9.95 2.78 21.06
CA LEU A 250 9.64 3.97 20.24
C LEU A 250 9.71 5.29 21.02
N GLN A 251 9.38 5.29 22.32
CA GLN A 251 9.47 6.50 23.15
C GLN A 251 10.89 6.86 23.57
N GLN A 252 11.84 5.95 23.40
CA GLN A 252 13.26 6.19 23.70
C GLN A 252 13.96 6.88 22.51
N CYS A 253 13.33 6.83 21.34
CA CYS A 253 13.81 7.47 20.11
C CYS A 253 13.66 9.00 20.18
N ARG A 254 14.74 9.70 19.79
CA ARG A 254 14.78 11.16 19.75
C ARG A 254 14.54 11.64 18.35
N PHE A 255 13.37 12.19 18.11
CA PHE A 255 13.03 12.70 16.80
C PHE A 255 13.43 14.18 16.61
N ASP A 256 14.15 14.82 17.53
CA ASP A 256 14.21 16.29 17.70
C ASP A 256 14.94 17.10 16.61
N TYR A 257 15.52 16.49 15.58
CA TYR A 257 16.47 17.13 14.65
C TYR A 257 15.85 17.90 13.44
N TYR A 258 14.61 18.35 13.55
CA TYR A 258 13.81 18.89 12.43
C TYR A 258 14.28 20.18 11.76
N GLY A 259 15.24 20.90 12.36
CA GLY A 259 15.77 22.13 11.78
C GLY A 259 16.83 21.88 10.70
N ASP A 260 17.40 20.67 10.66
CA ASP A 260 18.50 20.33 9.76
C ASP A 260 17.99 19.39 8.67
N THR A 261 17.69 19.98 7.50
CA THR A 261 17.21 19.24 6.32
C THR A 261 18.26 18.28 5.74
N SER A 262 19.50 18.29 6.25
CA SER A 262 20.59 17.42 5.79
C SER A 262 20.52 15.99 6.34
N LEU A 263 19.64 15.70 7.31
CA LEU A 263 19.66 14.44 8.05
C LEU A 263 18.83 13.31 7.41
N VAL A 264 17.93 13.61 6.48
CA VAL A 264 17.15 12.59 5.74
C VAL A 264 17.32 12.83 4.25
N LYS A 265 17.47 11.74 3.48
CA LYS A 265 17.73 11.80 2.04
C LYS A 265 16.53 12.37 1.28
N THR A 266 15.30 12.11 1.75
CA THR A 266 14.06 12.47 1.03
C THR A 266 13.02 13.23 1.88
N ASN A 267 12.12 13.96 1.22
CA ASN A 267 10.96 14.58 1.85
C ASN A 267 9.94 13.52 2.32
N LEU A 268 9.83 12.38 1.65
CA LEU A 268 9.02 11.24 2.09
C LEU A 268 9.52 10.67 3.42
N GLU A 269 10.82 10.44 3.56
CA GLU A 269 11.42 10.03 4.83
C GLU A 269 11.13 11.04 5.94
N ARG A 270 11.17 12.35 5.63
CA ARG A 270 10.77 13.40 6.58
C ARG A 270 9.31 13.24 7.03
N VAL A 271 8.39 12.92 6.11
CA VAL A 271 6.98 12.67 6.44
C VAL A 271 6.84 11.44 7.35
N TRP A 272 7.59 10.38 7.10
CA TRP A 272 7.60 9.18 7.95
C TRP A 272 8.17 9.46 9.33
N LEU A 273 9.29 10.17 9.41
CA LEU A 273 9.94 10.55 10.67
C LEU A 273 9.01 11.41 11.53
N LEU A 274 8.30 12.37 10.93
CA LEU A 274 7.28 13.16 11.62
C LEU A 274 6.12 12.29 12.13
N ALA A 275 5.68 11.31 11.35
CA ALA A 275 4.62 10.40 11.74
C ALA A 275 5.05 9.49 12.91
N LEU A 276 6.28 8.98 12.88
CA LEU A 276 6.88 8.20 13.97
C LEU A 276 6.97 9.03 15.26
N ARG A 277 7.35 10.31 15.18
CA ARG A 277 7.33 11.21 16.35
C ARG A 277 5.94 11.34 16.96
N GLU A 278 4.93 11.64 16.13
CA GLU A 278 3.57 11.80 16.64
C GLU A 278 3.01 10.49 17.22
N LEU A 279 3.48 9.33 16.73
CA LEU A 279 3.17 8.03 17.28
C LEU A 279 3.88 7.79 18.62
N ALA A 280 5.17 8.10 18.71
CA ALA A 280 5.98 7.96 19.92
C ALA A 280 5.39 8.73 21.11
N LYS A 281 4.82 9.92 20.87
CA LYS A 281 4.11 10.70 21.90
C LYS A 281 2.93 9.96 22.53
N LYS A 282 2.37 8.95 21.85
CA LYS A 282 1.14 8.24 22.25
C LYS A 282 1.41 6.82 22.73
N GLN A 283 2.43 6.15 22.20
CA GLN A 283 2.72 4.75 22.49
C GLN A 283 4.22 4.43 22.37
N ASN A 284 4.68 3.43 23.12
CA ASN A 284 6.06 2.96 23.10
C ASN A 284 6.31 1.79 22.12
N THR A 285 5.27 1.37 21.40
CA THR A 285 5.33 0.22 20.49
C THR A 285 5.11 0.65 19.04
N LEU A 286 5.74 -0.06 18.11
CA LEU A 286 5.56 0.08 16.67
C LEU A 286 5.20 -1.28 16.06
N THR A 287 3.97 -1.42 15.55
CA THR A 287 3.60 -2.63 14.79
C THR A 287 4.16 -2.53 13.38
N VAL A 288 4.93 -3.53 12.98
CA VAL A 288 5.48 -3.67 11.63
C VAL A 288 5.11 -5.03 11.04
N TYR A 289 5.20 -5.11 9.72
CA TYR A 289 5.10 -6.37 8.97
C TYR A 289 6.36 -6.58 8.16
N ALA A 290 7.16 -7.56 8.58
CA ALA A 290 8.41 -7.93 7.92
C ALA A 290 8.18 -9.08 6.92
N PHE A 291 8.83 -9.03 5.76
CA PHE A 291 8.71 -10.04 4.72
C PHE A 291 9.98 -10.14 3.89
N GLY A 292 10.31 -11.34 3.40
CA GLY A 292 11.45 -11.54 2.50
C GLY A 292 11.04 -11.39 1.04
N VAL A 293 11.80 -10.61 0.27
CA VAL A 293 11.71 -10.52 -1.19
C VAL A 293 13.08 -10.78 -1.83
N ARG A 294 13.14 -10.74 -3.15
CA ARG A 294 14.40 -10.77 -3.87
C ARG A 294 14.49 -9.59 -4.83
N ASP A 295 15.69 -9.05 -4.94
CA ASP A 295 16.04 -8.10 -5.99
C ASP A 295 16.13 -8.80 -7.37
N ASP A 296 16.46 -8.03 -8.39
CA ASP A 296 16.61 -8.53 -9.76
C ASP A 296 17.84 -9.42 -9.95
N GLU A 297 18.83 -9.32 -9.07
CA GLU A 297 20.00 -10.22 -9.00
C GLU A 297 19.72 -11.49 -8.18
N ASN A 298 18.47 -11.68 -7.73
CA ASN A 298 18.02 -12.79 -6.92
C ASN A 298 18.71 -12.87 -5.53
N LYS A 299 19.24 -11.75 -5.03
CA LYS A 299 19.72 -11.59 -3.65
C LYS A 299 18.53 -11.38 -2.71
N PRO A 300 18.60 -11.90 -1.46
CA PRO A 300 17.53 -11.67 -0.49
C PRO A 300 17.50 -10.22 0.00
N MET A 301 16.30 -9.65 0.06
CA MET A 301 16.03 -8.36 0.67
C MET A 301 14.98 -8.51 1.79
N LEU A 302 15.07 -7.64 2.78
CA LEU A 302 14.08 -7.50 3.84
C LEU A 302 13.17 -6.32 3.52
N GLY A 303 11.88 -6.59 3.31
CA GLY A 303 10.85 -5.58 3.25
C GLY A 303 10.16 -5.38 4.60
N ILE A 304 9.88 -4.13 4.97
CA ILE A 304 9.16 -3.77 6.20
C ILE A 304 8.04 -2.79 5.85
N GLY A 305 6.80 -3.19 6.08
CA GLY A 305 5.64 -2.31 6.01
C GLY A 305 5.21 -1.84 7.40
N VAL A 306 4.98 -0.53 7.54
CA VAL A 306 4.56 0.06 8.83
C VAL A 306 3.14 0.65 8.70
N PRO A 307 2.09 -0.12 9.04
CA PRO A 307 0.72 0.38 8.98
C PRO A 307 0.56 1.60 9.90
N GLY A 308 -0.26 2.58 9.48
CA GLY A 308 -0.52 3.79 10.26
C GLY A 308 0.58 4.84 10.27
N VAL A 309 1.79 4.56 9.75
CA VAL A 309 2.89 5.54 9.64
C VAL A 309 2.96 6.08 8.21
N LYS A 310 1.88 6.75 7.79
CA LYS A 310 1.81 7.48 6.51
C LYS A 310 2.26 6.70 5.27
N GLY A 311 2.07 5.37 5.24
CA GLY A 311 2.46 4.54 4.10
C GLY A 311 3.93 4.14 4.07
N MET A 312 4.64 4.29 5.19
CA MET A 312 6.04 3.90 5.33
C MET A 312 6.24 2.44 4.95
N VAL A 313 7.13 2.27 3.98
CA VAL A 313 7.65 1.00 3.50
C VAL A 313 9.16 1.17 3.39
N LEU A 314 9.89 0.20 3.91
CA LEU A 314 11.33 0.13 3.84
C LEU A 314 11.75 -1.17 3.17
N ASP A 315 12.90 -1.12 2.54
CA ASP A 315 13.66 -2.23 2.02
C ASP A 315 15.11 -2.11 2.50
N LEU A 316 15.72 -3.26 2.77
CA LEU A 316 17.08 -3.37 3.26
C LEU A 316 17.74 -4.59 2.61
N ASP A 317 18.97 -4.41 2.16
CA ASP A 317 19.74 -5.46 1.53
C ASP A 317 20.43 -6.35 2.54
N SER A 318 20.62 -7.60 2.18
CA SER A 318 21.42 -8.50 3.00
C SER A 318 22.88 -8.05 3.02
N THR A 319 23.45 -7.92 4.22
CA THR A 319 24.90 -7.81 4.35
C THR A 319 25.55 -9.18 4.27
N GLN A 320 26.72 -9.26 3.61
CA GLN A 320 27.55 -10.47 3.58
C GLN A 320 28.35 -10.65 4.87
#